data_AF-A0A3D5CYZ3-F1
#
_entry.id   AF-A0A3D5CYZ3-F1
#
_cell.length_a   1.000
_cell.length_b   1.000
_cell.length_c   1.000
_cell.angle_alpha   90.00
_cell.angle_beta   90.00
_cell.angle_gamma   90.00
#
_symmetry.space_group_name_H-M   'P 1'
#
loop_
_entity.id
_entity.type
_entity.pdbx_description
1 polymer ?
#
loop_
_entity_poly.entity_id
_entity_poly.type
_entity_poly.pdbx_seq_one_letter_code
_entity_poly.pdbx_strand_id
1 'polypeptide(L)'
;MATTSLKLSDELKERVAKLAEASGKSAHAFMVDAIATEAQRIEEDQAFLARAEASLKHYKETGISYAAEDVHAYIYAKLKGEPLPALIPVRDKK
;
A
#
# COMPACT_ATOMS: atom_id res chain seq x y z
N MET A 1 2.16 -29.70 2.96
CA MET A 1 2.73 -28.33 2.91
C MET A 1 4.19 -28.47 2.50
N ALA A 2 4.64 -27.76 1.47
CA ALA A 2 6.05 -27.80 1.05
C ALA A 2 6.87 -26.84 1.91
N THR A 3 8.05 -27.26 2.36
CA THR A 3 8.98 -26.41 3.12
C THR A 3 9.96 -25.75 2.16
N THR A 4 9.98 -24.41 2.14
CA THR A 4 11.00 -23.64 1.42
C THR A 4 12.16 -23.33 2.36
N SER A 5 13.37 -23.75 2.00
CA SER A 5 14.57 -23.47 2.80
C SER A 5 15.11 -22.07 2.47
N LEU A 6 15.24 -21.23 3.48
CA LEU A 6 15.74 -19.85 3.36
C LEU A 6 17.15 -19.75 3.94
N LYS A 7 18.13 -19.38 3.10
CA LYS A 7 19.49 -19.12 3.56
C LYS A 7 19.60 -17.68 4.05
N LEU A 8 19.90 -17.52 5.33
CA LEU A 8 20.19 -16.23 5.96
C LEU A 8 21.69 -16.06 6.15
N SER A 9 22.19 -14.83 6.02
CA SER A 9 23.51 -14.51 6.55
C SER A 9 23.51 -14.63 8.08
N ASP A 10 24.68 -14.88 8.68
CA ASP A 10 24.79 -15.02 10.14
C ASP A 10 24.37 -13.73 10.85
N GLU A 11 24.75 -12.57 10.29
CA GLU A 11 24.31 -11.26 10.78
C GLU A 11 22.77 -11.12 10.80
N LEU A 12 22.10 -11.52 9.72
CA LEU A 12 20.64 -11.41 9.64
C LEU A 12 19.97 -12.40 10.60
N LYS A 13 20.52 -13.61 10.76
CA LYS A 13 20.02 -14.60 11.72
C LYS A 13 20.08 -14.06 13.16
N GLU A 14 21.21 -13.48 13.56
CA GLU A 14 21.34 -12.88 14.90
C GLU A 14 20.37 -11.71 15.09
N ARG A 15 20.21 -10.85 14.09
CA ARG A 15 19.26 -9.73 14.14
C ARG A 15 17.82 -10.20 14.29
N VAL A 16 17.42 -11.20 13.49
CA VAL A 16 16.07 -11.80 13.55
C VAL A 16 15.83 -12.45 14.92
N ALA A 17 16.80 -13.17 15.47
CA ALA A 17 16.65 -13.79 16.78
C ALA A 17 16.39 -12.75 17.89
N LYS A 18 17.18 -11.66 17.93
CA LYS A 18 17.01 -10.57 18.89
C LYS A 18 15.66 -9.86 18.75
N LEU A 19 15.23 -9.58 17.51
CA LEU A 19 13.94 -8.92 17.25
C LEU A 19 12.74 -9.83 17.55
N ALA A 20 12.86 -11.13 17.27
CA ALA A 20 11.84 -12.11 17.61
C ALA A 20 11.67 -12.23 19.13
N GLU A 21 12.77 -12.32 19.88
CA GLU A 21 12.75 -12.34 21.34
C GLU A 21 12.12 -11.06 21.92
N ALA A 22 12.53 -9.89 21.44
CA ALA A 22 11.98 -8.60 21.87
C ALA A 22 10.48 -8.45 21.56
N SER A 23 9.97 -9.14 20.53
CA SER A 23 8.55 -9.16 20.17
C SER A 23 7.77 -10.34 20.78
N GLY A 24 8.42 -11.18 21.61
CA GLY A 24 7.81 -12.36 22.24
C GLY A 24 7.45 -13.46 21.24
N LYS A 25 8.09 -13.50 20.06
CA LYS A 25 7.83 -14.46 18.98
C LYS A 25 9.00 -15.41 18.79
N SER A 26 8.74 -16.57 18.21
CA SER A 26 9.81 -17.43 17.69
C SER A 26 10.43 -16.80 16.44
N ALA A 27 11.70 -17.09 16.16
CA ALA A 27 12.36 -16.61 14.94
C ALA A 27 11.60 -17.03 13.68
N HIS A 28 11.02 -18.24 13.66
CA HIS A 28 10.19 -18.71 12.56
C HIS A 28 8.93 -17.86 12.37
N ALA A 29 8.15 -17.63 13.43
CA ALA A 29 6.93 -16.82 13.36
C ALA A 29 7.25 -15.39 12.92
N PHE A 30 8.32 -14.80 13.45
CA PHE A 30 8.79 -13.48 13.04
C PHE A 30 9.12 -13.41 11.54
N MET A 31 9.83 -14.41 11.00
CA MET A 31 10.16 -14.45 9.57
C MET A 31 8.91 -14.61 8.68
N VAL A 32 7.97 -15.47 9.09
CA VAL A 32 6.71 -15.65 8.35
C VAL A 32 5.92 -14.34 8.31
N ASP A 33 5.78 -13.67 9.46
CA ASP A 33 5.09 -12.38 9.54
C ASP A 33 5.77 -11.31 8.69
N ALA A 34 7.10 -11.26 8.71
CA ALA A 34 7.87 -10.31 7.91
C ALA A 34 7.67 -10.51 6.41
N ILE A 35 7.68 -11.77 5.94
CA ILE A 35 7.44 -12.10 4.54
C ILE A 35 5.99 -11.77 4.15
N ALA A 36 5.01 -12.12 5.01
CA ALA A 36 3.61 -11.81 4.76
C ALA A 36 3.35 -10.30 4.67
N THR A 37 3.96 -9.53 5.57
CA THR A 37 3.84 -8.06 5.58
C THR A 37 4.44 -7.45 4.32
N GLU A 38 5.61 -7.91 3.91
CA GLU A 38 6.26 -7.39 2.70
C GLU A 38 5.51 -7.79 1.42
N ALA A 39 5.00 -9.01 1.35
CA ALA A 39 4.17 -9.45 0.23
C ALA A 39 2.91 -8.59 0.11
N GLN A 40 2.19 -8.37 1.22
CA GLN A 40 1.02 -7.50 1.24
C GLN A 40 1.37 -6.07 0.81
N ARG A 41 2.47 -5.50 1.30
CA ARG A 41 2.92 -4.15 0.92
C ARG A 41 3.15 -4.04 -0.59
N ILE A 42 3.84 -5.02 -1.17
CA ILE A 42 4.11 -5.05 -2.62
C ILE A 42 2.79 -5.17 -3.41
N GLU A 43 1.87 -6.01 -2.97
CA GLU A 43 0.55 -6.18 -3.60
C GLU A 43 -0.27 -4.88 -3.56
N GLU A 44 -0.27 -4.19 -2.42
CA GLU A 44 -0.93 -2.89 -2.25
C GLU A 44 -0.32 -1.82 -3.15
N ASP A 45 1.01 -1.75 -3.22
CA ASP A 45 1.75 -0.83 -4.09
C ASP A 45 1.41 -1.09 -5.58
N GLN A 46 1.41 -2.35 -6.01
CA GLN A 46 1.05 -2.74 -7.38
C GLN A 46 -0.40 -2.40 -7.69
N ALA A 47 -1.33 -2.67 -6.77
CA ALA A 47 -2.73 -2.33 -6.94
C ALA A 47 -2.96 -0.82 -6.98
N PHE A 48 -2.20 -0.03 -6.23
CA PHE A 48 -2.24 1.43 -6.29
C PHE A 48 -1.77 1.95 -7.66
N LEU A 49 -0.62 1.46 -8.15
CA LEU A 49 -0.09 1.85 -9.45
C LEU A 49 -1.04 1.48 -10.60
N ALA A 50 -1.64 0.30 -10.57
CA ALA A 50 -2.62 -0.12 -11.56
C ALA A 50 -3.86 0.81 -11.59
N ARG A 51 -4.34 1.25 -10.41
CA ARG A 51 -5.45 2.22 -10.32
C ARG A 51 -5.03 3.60 -10.85
N ALA A 52 -3.81 4.04 -10.56
CA ALA A 52 -3.28 5.31 -11.06
C ALA A 52 -3.17 5.31 -12.60
N GLU A 53 -2.67 4.22 -13.19
CA GLU A 53 -2.58 4.08 -14.64
C GLU A 53 -3.96 4.07 -15.30
N ALA A 54 -4.92 3.33 -14.74
CA ALA A 54 -6.30 3.32 -15.21
C ALA A 54 -6.94 4.72 -15.14
N SER A 55 -6.71 5.45 -14.05
CA SER A 55 -7.18 6.84 -13.90
C SER A 55 -6.56 7.77 -14.93
N LEU A 56 -5.26 7.63 -15.21
CA LEU A 56 -4.58 8.43 -16.22
C LEU A 56 -5.12 8.13 -17.63
N LYS A 57 -5.37 6.86 -17.94
CA LYS A 57 -5.99 6.46 -19.20
C LYS A 57 -7.39 7.07 -19.34
N HIS A 58 -8.21 6.98 -18.30
CA HIS A 58 -9.55 7.57 -18.27
C HIS A 58 -9.51 9.09 -18.50
N TYR A 59 -8.59 9.80 -17.85
CA TYR A 59 -8.38 11.23 -18.07
C TYR A 59 -7.98 11.53 -19.53
N LYS A 60 -7.04 10.78 -20.11
CA LYS A 60 -6.61 10.97 -21.52
C LYS A 60 -7.76 10.80 -22.53
N GLU A 61 -8.68 9.87 -22.23
CA GLU A 61 -9.85 9.58 -23.05
C GLU A 61 -10.96 10.64 -22.89
N THR A 62 -11.27 11.03 -21.66
CA THR A 62 -12.45 11.85 -21.35
C THR A 62 -12.17 13.34 -21.15
N GLY A 63 -10.94 13.69 -20.75
CA GLY A 63 -10.56 15.01 -20.27
C GLY A 63 -11.13 15.36 -18.89
N ILE A 64 -11.67 14.39 -18.14
CA ILE A 64 -12.26 14.62 -16.82
C ILE A 64 -11.16 14.64 -15.75
N SER A 65 -11.00 15.79 -15.11
CA SER A 65 -10.15 16.01 -13.94
C SER A 65 -11.01 16.49 -12.75
N TYR A 66 -10.36 16.64 -11.59
CA TYR A 66 -10.98 17.20 -10.38
C TYR A 66 -10.05 18.27 -9.83
N ALA A 67 -10.62 19.33 -9.26
CA ALA A 67 -9.83 20.36 -8.60
C ALA A 67 -9.07 19.74 -7.41
N ALA A 68 -7.81 20.15 -7.22
CA ALA A 68 -6.95 19.57 -6.19
C ALA A 68 -7.52 19.82 -4.78
N GLU A 69 -8.15 20.98 -4.59
CA GLU A 69 -8.81 21.40 -3.35
C GLU A 69 -9.96 20.46 -2.98
N ASP A 70 -10.79 20.09 -3.96
CA ASP A 70 -11.93 19.17 -3.76
C ASP A 70 -11.44 17.77 -3.42
N VAL A 71 -10.38 17.31 -4.09
CA VAL A 71 -9.75 16.01 -3.81
C VAL A 71 -9.15 15.99 -2.41
N HIS A 72 -8.45 17.05 -2.00
CA HIS A 72 -7.90 17.15 -0.65
C HIS A 72 -9.01 17.16 0.41
N ALA A 73 -10.06 17.97 0.21
CA ALA A 73 -11.21 18.00 1.12
C ALA A 73 -11.86 16.62 1.26
N TYR A 74 -12.01 15.90 0.15
CA TYR A 74 -12.52 14.53 0.14
C TYR A 74 -11.64 13.56 0.93
N ILE A 75 -10.32 13.60 0.74
CA ILE A 75 -9.36 12.75 1.45
C ILE A 75 -9.42 13.03 2.97
N TYR A 76 -9.42 14.31 3.37
CA TYR A 76 -9.49 14.68 4.79
C TYR A 76 -10.81 14.26 5.44
N ALA A 77 -11.95 14.47 4.79
CA ALA A 77 -13.25 14.02 5.29
C ALA A 77 -13.27 12.49 5.47
N LYS A 78 -12.72 11.76 4.49
CA LYS A 78 -12.61 10.29 4.56
C LYS A 78 -11.75 9.82 5.72
N LEU A 79 -10.61 10.47 5.98
CA LEU A 79 -9.73 10.13 7.11
C LEU A 79 -10.40 10.37 8.47
N LYS A 80 -11.29 11.35 8.57
CA LYS A 80 -12.03 11.67 9.79
C LYS A 80 -13.33 10.87 9.96
N GLY A 81 -13.74 10.10 8.95
CA GLY A 81 -15.05 9.45 8.93
C GLY A 81 -16.23 10.42 8.81
N GLU A 82 -15.98 11.62 8.28
CA GLU A 82 -17.00 12.65 8.07
C GLU A 82 -17.74 12.42 6.72
N PRO A 83 -18.93 13.04 6.53
CA PRO A 83 -19.62 13.02 5.25
C PRO A 83 -18.71 13.51 4.11
N LEU A 84 -18.66 12.73 3.03
CA LEU A 84 -17.75 13.01 1.92
C LEU A 84 -18.29 14.20 1.09
N PRO A 85 -17.47 15.24 0.84
CA PRO A 85 -17.87 16.33 -0.04
C PRO A 85 -18.04 15.83 -1.48
N ALA A 86 -18.93 16.49 -2.22
CA ALA A 86 -19.14 16.17 -3.63
C ALA A 86 -17.90 16.56 -4.45
N LEU A 87 -17.38 15.63 -5.25
CA LEU A 87 -16.34 15.89 -6.22
C LEU A 87 -16.99 16.34 -7.53
N ILE A 88 -16.71 17.56 -7.97
CA ILE A 88 -17.26 18.12 -9.21
C ILE A 88 -16.26 17.83 -10.34
N PRO A 89 -16.63 17.04 -11.36
CA PRO A 89 -15.73 16.78 -12.49
C PRO A 89 -15.54 18.05 -13.31
N VAL A 90 -14.29 18.43 -13.51
CA VAL A 90 -13.88 19.51 -14.40
C VAL A 90 -13.47 18.86 -15.72
N ARG A 91 -13.96 19.39 -16.86
CA ARG A 91 -13.54 18.91 -18.16
C ARG A 91 -12.50 19.86 -18.72
N ASP A 92 -11.26 19.41 -18.74
CA ASP A 92 -10.18 20.17 -19.36
C ASP A 92 -10.41 20.21 -20.88
N LYS A 93 -10.40 21.41 -21.45
CA LYS A 93 -10.38 21.57 -22.91
C LYS A 93 -9.01 21.08 -23.38
N LYS A 94 -9.01 19.98 -24.16
CA LYS A 94 -7.83 19.54 -24.91
C LYS A 94 -7.25 20.66 -25.74
#